data_AF-A0A9D7KLN2-F1
#
_entry.id   AF-A0A9D7KLN2-F1
#
_cell.length_a   1.000
_cell.length_b   1.000
_cell.length_c   1.000
_cell.angle_alpha   90.00
_cell.angle_beta   90.00
_cell.angle_gamma   90.00
#
_symmetry.space_group_name_H-M   'P 1'
#
loop_
_entity.id
_entity.type
_entity.pdbx_description
1 polymer ?
#
loop_
_entity_poly.entity_id
_entity_poly.type
_entity_poly.pdbx_seq_one_letter_code
_entity_poly.pdbx_strand_id
1 'polypeptide(L)'
;MIIAADGVESRVGRWAGLKTHIDFRDMESCVQYTVSGIDVDPNTIYFHFGSNAAPEGYLWVFSKGSHSANIGLGVSGAIGKKKSALQFLEEFMERHYPDAAILTSIAEVFLAV
;
A
#
# COMPACT_ATOMS: atom_id res chain seq x y z
N MET A 1 -12.26 -29.62 12.00
CA MET A 1 -11.90 -28.21 12.27
C MET A 1 -11.32 -27.63 10.99
N ILE A 2 -11.70 -26.40 10.62
CA ILE A 2 -11.20 -25.69 9.44
C ILE A 2 -10.65 -24.35 9.92
N ILE A 3 -9.46 -23.97 9.43
CA ILE A 3 -8.88 -22.63 9.62
C ILE A 3 -8.84 -21.97 8.24
N ALA A 4 -9.63 -20.91 8.05
CA ALA A 4 -9.66 -20.14 6.81
C ALA A 4 -8.63 -19.00 6.89
N ALA A 5 -7.55 -19.10 6.10
CA ALA A 5 -6.47 -18.11 6.00
C ALA A 5 -6.35 -17.58 4.55
N ASP A 6 -7.49 -17.30 3.92
CA ASP A 6 -7.64 -16.95 2.50
C ASP A 6 -7.64 -15.42 2.24
N GLY A 7 -7.20 -14.63 3.23
CA GLY A 7 -6.95 -13.20 3.09
C GLY A 7 -8.20 -12.33 3.13
N VAL A 8 -8.05 -11.07 2.69
CA VAL A 8 -9.06 -10.00 2.80
C VAL A 8 -10.40 -10.34 2.13
N GLU A 9 -10.37 -11.19 1.11
CA GLU A 9 -11.56 -11.61 0.38
C GLU A 9 -12.50 -12.49 1.20
N SER A 10 -11.98 -13.19 2.22
CA SER A 10 -12.71 -14.09 3.12
C SER A 10 -13.74 -14.98 2.39
N ARG A 11 -13.29 -15.66 1.33
CA ARG A 11 -14.12 -16.49 0.44
C ARG A 11 -14.66 -17.71 1.16
N VAL A 12 -13.83 -18.38 1.97
CA VAL A 12 -14.26 -19.56 2.75
C VAL A 12 -15.34 -19.16 3.77
N GLY A 13 -15.18 -18.02 4.45
CA GLY A 13 -16.21 -17.48 5.35
C GLY A 13 -17.52 -17.19 4.62
N ARG A 14 -17.43 -16.58 3.43
CA ARG A 14 -18.59 -16.31 2.57
C ARG A 14 -19.30 -17.60 2.12
N TRP A 15 -18.56 -18.64 1.74
CA TRP A 15 -19.13 -19.96 1.40
C TRP A 15 -19.82 -20.64 2.58
N ALA A 16 -19.30 -20.43 3.79
CA ALA A 16 -19.89 -20.92 5.03
C ALA A 16 -21.12 -20.11 5.49
N GLY A 17 -21.56 -19.09 4.73
CA GLY A 17 -22.70 -18.25 5.08
C GLY A 17 -22.42 -17.19 6.15
N LEU A 18 -21.14 -16.94 6.47
CA LEU A 18 -20.75 -15.87 7.39
C LEU A 18 -20.85 -14.51 6.68
N LYS A 19 -21.31 -13.49 7.40
CA LYS A 19 -21.27 -12.11 6.91
C LYS A 19 -19.83 -11.60 6.96
N THR A 20 -19.19 -11.51 5.80
CA THR A 20 -17.78 -11.09 5.67
C THR A 20 -17.59 -9.71 5.04
N HIS A 21 -18.67 -9.03 4.66
CA HIS A 21 -18.60 -7.69 4.09
C HIS A 21 -18.25 -6.65 5.15
N ILE A 22 -17.30 -5.79 4.81
CA ILE A 22 -16.84 -4.67 5.64
C ILE A 22 -17.11 -3.38 4.87
N ASP A 23 -17.35 -2.29 5.59
CA ASP A 23 -17.55 -1.00 4.96
C ASP A 23 -16.25 -0.57 4.27
N PHE A 24 -16.32 -0.07 3.04
CA PHE A 24 -15.13 0.35 2.31
C PHE A 24 -14.36 1.49 3.00
N ARG A 25 -15.00 2.23 3.92
CA ARG A 25 -14.35 3.25 4.75
C ARG A 25 -13.43 2.67 5.82
N ASP A 26 -13.69 1.42 6.21
CA ASP A 26 -12.82 0.64 7.10
C ASP A 26 -11.80 -0.19 6.28
N MET A 27 -11.60 0.16 5.01
CA MET A 27 -10.60 -0.44 4.13
C MET A 27 -9.63 0.61 3.61
N GLU A 28 -8.40 0.20 3.39
CA GLU A 28 -7.38 1.02 2.73
C GLU A 28 -7.08 0.46 1.34
N SER A 29 -7.03 1.34 0.35
CA SER A 29 -6.51 1.00 -0.98
C SER A 29 -5.01 1.26 -0.99
N CYS A 30 -4.25 0.22 -1.34
CA CYS A 30 -2.81 0.24 -1.25
C CYS A 30 -2.16 -0.05 -2.61
N VAL A 31 -1.00 0.53 -2.81
CA VAL A 31 -0.16 0.27 -3.98
C VAL A 31 1.30 0.37 -3.59
N GLN A 32 2.14 -0.44 -4.22
CA GLN A 32 3.56 -0.48 -3.96
C GLN A 32 4.36 -0.71 -5.24
N TYR A 33 5.46 0.02 -5.38
CA TYR A 33 6.52 -0.28 -6.32
C TYR A 33 7.69 -0.93 -5.61
N THR A 34 8.24 -1.98 -6.22
CA THR A 34 9.63 -2.37 -5.96
C THR A 34 10.50 -1.58 -6.92
N VAL A 35 11.43 -0.80 -6.38
CA VAL A 35 12.28 0.11 -7.16
C VAL A 35 13.75 -0.20 -6.95
N SER A 36 14.57 0.21 -7.91
CA SER A 36 16.04 0.11 -7.86
C SER A 36 16.69 1.39 -8.40
N GLY A 37 17.98 1.56 -8.12
CA GLY A 37 18.72 2.76 -8.53
C GLY A 37 18.46 3.97 -7.64
N ILE A 38 18.06 3.74 -6.39
CA ILE A 38 17.86 4.77 -5.37
C ILE A 38 18.86 4.57 -4.23
N ASP A 39 19.23 5.64 -3.53
CA ASP A 39 20.05 5.57 -2.31
C ASP A 39 19.14 5.60 -1.08
N VAL A 40 19.18 4.53 -0.28
CA VAL A 40 18.40 4.42 0.95
C VAL A 40 19.25 3.77 2.04
N ASP A 41 19.07 4.19 3.29
CA ASP A 41 19.71 3.51 4.42
C ASP A 41 19.14 2.07 4.56
N PRO A 42 19.98 1.02 4.45
CA PRO A 42 19.54 -0.36 4.58
C PRO A 42 18.99 -0.75 5.95
N ASN A 43 19.25 0.05 7.00
CA ASN A 43 18.84 -0.25 8.37
C ASN A 43 17.61 0.56 8.82
N THR A 44 17.01 1.34 7.92
CA THR A 44 15.91 2.22 8.25
C THR A 44 14.67 1.92 7.42
N ILE A 45 13.52 1.90 8.09
CA ILE A 45 12.20 1.95 7.46
C ILE A 45 11.63 3.34 7.65
N TYR A 46 11.18 3.97 6.56
CA TYR A 46 10.61 5.31 6.62
C TYR A 46 9.10 5.23 6.51
N PHE A 47 8.42 6.01 7.35
CA PHE A 47 7.00 6.27 7.26
C PHE A 47 6.78 7.76 7.07
N HIS A 48 6.02 8.12 6.04
CA HIS A 48 5.63 9.48 5.74
C HIS A 48 4.14 9.65 6.01
N PHE A 49 3.82 10.61 6.87
CA PHE A 49 2.45 10.97 7.24
C PHE A 49 2.10 12.35 6.68
N GLY A 50 0.82 12.54 6.38
CA GLY A 50 0.28 13.84 5.99
C GLY A 50 -0.48 13.79 4.67
N SER A 51 -1.38 14.76 4.49
CA SER A 51 -2.29 14.84 3.35
C SER A 51 -1.60 14.96 1.99
N ASN A 52 -0.35 15.42 1.96
CA ASN A 52 0.39 15.57 0.70
C ASN A 52 1.13 14.29 0.28
N ALA A 53 1.28 13.33 1.20
CA ALA A 53 1.92 12.03 0.94
C ALA A 53 0.85 10.94 0.78
N ALA A 54 0.05 10.73 1.83
CA ALA A 54 -1.03 9.74 1.86
C ALA A 54 -2.14 10.23 2.82
N PRO A 55 -3.19 10.91 2.30
CA PRO A 55 -4.31 11.35 3.12
C PRO A 55 -5.00 10.18 3.82
N GLU A 56 -5.27 10.33 5.12
CA GLU A 56 -5.93 9.31 5.96
C GLU A 56 -5.25 7.92 5.89
N GLY A 57 -3.94 7.91 5.69
CA GLY A 57 -3.12 6.71 5.67
C GLY A 57 -1.66 7.08 5.86
N TYR A 58 -0.77 6.32 5.22
CA TYR A 58 0.66 6.54 5.29
C TYR A 58 1.35 6.01 4.04
N LEU A 59 2.52 6.58 3.77
CA LEU A 59 3.44 6.10 2.76
C LEU A 59 4.64 5.46 3.45
N TRP A 60 5.16 4.38 2.91
CA TRP A 60 6.34 3.70 3.41
C TRP A 60 7.46 3.62 2.37
N VAL A 61 8.69 3.58 2.88
CA VAL A 61 9.89 3.20 2.14
C VAL A 61 10.58 2.10 2.96
N PHE A 62 10.47 0.86 2.49
CA PHE A 62 11.10 -0.30 3.11
C PHE A 62 12.32 -0.70 2.31
N SER A 63 13.51 -0.41 2.84
CA SER A 63 14.76 -0.79 2.21
C SER A 63 14.83 -2.31 2.00
N LYS A 64 15.37 -2.71 0.84
CA LYS A 64 15.76 -4.09 0.53
C LYS A 64 17.28 -4.23 0.37
N GLY A 65 18.03 -3.29 0.94
CA GLY A 65 19.46 -3.09 0.73
C GLY A 65 19.76 -1.66 0.28
N SER A 66 21.02 -1.37 0.01
CA SER A 66 21.47 0.00 -0.26
C SER A 66 20.94 0.63 -1.56
N HIS A 67 20.47 -0.16 -2.52
CA HIS A 67 20.12 0.31 -3.87
C HIS A 67 18.69 -0.02 -4.32
N SER A 68 17.85 -0.53 -3.42
CA SER A 68 16.49 -0.94 -3.76
C SER A 68 15.57 -0.84 -2.56
N ALA A 69 14.29 -0.56 -2.80
CA ALA A 69 13.28 -0.49 -1.77
C ALA A 69 11.91 -0.93 -2.30
N ASN A 70 11.04 -1.27 -1.37
CA ASN A 70 9.61 -1.29 -1.59
C ASN A 70 9.05 0.07 -1.14
N ILE A 71 8.50 0.83 -2.07
CA ILE A 71 7.89 2.14 -1.81
C ILE A 71 6.43 2.04 -2.14
N GLY A 72 5.57 2.31 -1.18
CA GLY A 72 4.13 2.19 -1.36
C GLY A 72 3.38 3.05 -0.38
N LEU A 73 2.07 3.11 -0.56
CA LEU A 73 1.19 3.85 0.32
C LEU A 73 -0.17 3.17 0.44
N GLY A 74 -0.86 3.47 1.54
CA GLY A 74 -2.26 3.19 1.77
C GLY A 74 -3.03 4.48 1.93
N VAL A 75 -4.23 4.55 1.34
CA VAL A 75 -5.21 5.62 1.59
C VAL A 75 -6.55 5.01 1.93
N SER A 76 -7.31 5.67 2.80
CA SER A 76 -8.66 5.23 3.14
C SER A 76 -9.54 5.10 1.89
N GLY A 77 -10.50 4.17 1.93
CA GLY A 77 -11.47 4.00 0.84
C GLY A 77 -12.33 5.25 0.59
N ALA A 78 -12.41 6.19 1.55
CA ALA A 78 -13.06 7.47 1.36
C ALA A 78 -12.27 8.39 0.41
N ILE A 79 -10.94 8.36 0.48
CA ILE A 79 -10.02 9.16 -0.35
C ILE A 79 -9.91 8.59 -1.76
N GLY A 80 -9.85 7.27 -1.90
CA GLY A 80 -9.66 6.57 -3.18
C GLY A 80 -10.68 6.93 -4.26
N LYS A 81 -11.85 7.49 -3.90
CA LYS A 81 -12.86 7.99 -4.85
C LYS A 81 -12.48 9.28 -5.57
N LYS A 82 -11.59 10.08 -5.00
CA LYS A 82 -11.17 11.38 -5.57
C LYS A 82 -9.87 11.27 -6.36
N LYS A 83 -8.93 10.49 -5.83
CA LYS A 83 -7.61 10.24 -6.41
C LYS A 83 -7.16 8.85 -5.99
N SER A 84 -6.65 8.06 -6.94
CA SER A 84 -6.25 6.69 -6.67
C SER A 84 -4.96 6.64 -5.84
N ALA A 85 -4.76 5.56 -5.10
CA ALA A 85 -3.49 5.31 -4.40
C ALA A 85 -2.29 5.37 -5.35
N LEU A 86 -2.46 4.85 -6.58
CA LEU A 86 -1.46 4.88 -7.65
C LEU A 86 -1.04 6.31 -8.00
N GLN A 87 -1.99 7.22 -8.20
CA GLN A 87 -1.68 8.61 -8.54
C GLN A 87 -0.95 9.34 -7.40
N PHE A 88 -1.22 8.99 -6.13
CA PHE A 88 -0.43 9.52 -5.02
C PHE A 88 1.00 8.98 -5.03
N LEU A 89 1.18 7.70 -5.34
CA LEU A 89 2.50 7.07 -5.38
C LEU A 89 3.33 7.62 -6.54
N GLU A 90 2.74 7.75 -7.73
CA GLU A 90 3.39 8.34 -8.91
C GLU A 90 3.90 9.76 -8.61
N GLU A 91 3.05 10.63 -8.04
CA GLU A 91 3.48 11.99 -7.66
C GLU A 91 4.58 12.00 -6.59
N PHE A 92 4.57 11.05 -5.66
CA PHE A 92 5.64 10.92 -4.67
C PHE A 92 6.96 10.48 -5.33
N MET A 93 6.89 9.49 -6.22
CA MET A 93 8.04 8.98 -6.98
C MET A 93 8.65 10.05 -7.87
N GLU A 94 7.83 10.81 -8.60
CA GLU A 94 8.30 11.92 -9.44
C GLU A 94 9.04 12.99 -8.65
N ARG A 95 8.63 13.26 -7.41
CA ARG A 95 9.24 14.30 -6.56
C ARG A 95 10.51 13.86 -5.85
N HIS A 96 10.60 12.59 -5.44
CA HIS A 96 11.67 12.11 -4.56
C HIS A 96 12.63 11.13 -5.22
N TYR A 97 12.16 10.39 -6.22
CA TYR A 97 12.89 9.31 -6.88
C TYR A 97 12.65 9.31 -8.41
N PRO A 98 12.84 10.46 -9.11
CA PRO A 98 12.48 10.59 -10.53
C PRO A 98 13.23 9.66 -11.47
N ASP A 99 14.46 9.28 -11.09
CA ASP A 99 15.34 8.41 -11.90
C ASP A 99 15.27 6.93 -11.49
N ALA A 100 14.40 6.57 -10.53
CA ALA A 100 14.31 5.22 -10.04
C ALA A 100 13.70 4.27 -11.09
N ALA A 101 14.34 3.11 -11.26
CA ALA A 101 13.79 2.06 -12.10
C ALA A 101 12.71 1.28 -11.33
N ILE A 102 11.47 1.33 -11.81
CA ILE A 102 10.35 0.55 -11.28
C ILE A 102 10.47 -0.89 -11.82
N LEU A 103 10.71 -1.84 -10.92
CA LEU A 103 10.87 -3.26 -11.26
C LEU A 103 9.54 -4.01 -11.24
N THR A 104 8.64 -3.66 -10.31
CA THR A 104 7.34 -4.31 -10.15
C THR A 104 6.35 -3.35 -9.51
N SER A 105 5.07 -3.46 -9.87
CA SER A 105 3.95 -2.76 -9.26
C SER A 105 2.95 -3.76 -8.71
N ILE A 106 2.49 -3.56 -7.48
CA ILE A 106 1.52 -4.41 -6.80
C ILE A 106 0.42 -3.51 -6.22
N ALA A 107 -0.83 -3.88 -6.46
CA ALA A 107 -2.01 -3.23 -5.88
C ALA A 107 -2.65 -4.18 -4.85
N GLU A 108 -3.00 -3.65 -3.69
CA GLU A 108 -3.49 -4.41 -2.54
C GLU A 108 -4.60 -3.65 -1.82
N VAL A 109 -5.28 -4.33 -0.89
CA VAL A 109 -6.28 -3.72 -0.02
C VAL A 109 -6.04 -4.23 1.40
N PHE A 110 -6.02 -3.32 2.37
CA PHE A 110 -5.92 -3.66 3.79
C PHE A 110 -7.22 -3.36 4.52
N LEU A 111 -7.41 -4.07 5.63
CA LEU A 111 -8.45 -3.73 6.60
C LEU A 111 -7.88 -2.68 7.55
N ALA A 112 -8.55 -1.54 7.68
CA ALA A 112 -8.25 -0.59 8.74
C ALA A 112 -8.83 -1.18 10.04
N VAL A 113 -7.96 -1.41 11.04
CA VAL A 113 -8.33 -1.97 12.36
C VAL A 113 -8.56 -0.89 13.40
#